data_AF-A0A1V9X1S3-F1
#
_entry.id   AF-A0A1V9X1S3-F1
#
_cell.length_a   1.000
_cell.length_b   1.000
_cell.length_c   1.000
_cell.angle_alpha   90.00
_cell.angle_beta   90.00
_cell.angle_gamma   90.00
#
_symmetry.space_group_name_H-M   'P 1'
#
loop_
_entity.id
_entity.type
_entity.pdbx_description
1 polymer ?
#
loop_
_entity_poly.entity_id
_entity_poly.type
_entity_poly.pdbx_seq_one_letter_code
_entity_poly.pdbx_strand_id
1 'polypeptide(L)'
;MLNFTVPTDVDLHLRWTSWDYVAFGVMLACSGTIGVYCAFSGGPQNTIRQLLIGSGSLPVLPVSTSLMASFISAAYILGNASEVYKYGTMIFMTSLSYCAMIPTAMVFYLPVFYKLGVTTAFEYLELRFGRTTRVCAVILYVIQMLIYVSISLYAPALAMSKLTGINLWVAVSAMGIVCTIYTSIVRISIAKRFA
;
A
#
# COMPACT_ATOMS: atom_id res chain seq x y z
N MET A 1 -32.60 -10.75 -12.22
CA MET A 1 -32.07 -9.50 -12.80
C MET A 1 -32.33 -8.38 -11.80
N LEU A 2 -31.37 -8.11 -10.91
CA LEU A 2 -31.46 -6.97 -9.99
C LEU A 2 -31.10 -5.71 -10.79
N ASN A 3 -32.11 -4.88 -11.04
CA ASN A 3 -32.00 -3.63 -11.77
C ASN A 3 -31.24 -2.63 -10.87
N PHE A 4 -29.92 -2.61 -10.96
CA PHE A 4 -29.09 -1.59 -10.33
C PHE A 4 -29.17 -0.34 -11.21
N THR A 5 -30.20 0.48 -10.99
CA THR A 5 -30.22 1.84 -11.51
C THR A 5 -29.04 2.59 -10.90
N VAL A 6 -27.99 2.80 -11.70
CA VAL A 6 -26.88 3.69 -11.36
C VAL A 6 -27.50 5.04 -11.00
N PRO A 7 -27.31 5.57 -9.78
CA PRO A 7 -27.90 6.85 -9.39
C PRO A 7 -27.39 7.95 -10.34
N THR A 8 -28.32 8.74 -10.84
CA THR A 8 -28.09 9.91 -11.70
C THR A 8 -27.24 10.95 -11.00
N ASP A 9 -26.35 11.64 -11.73
CA ASP A 9 -25.33 12.56 -11.17
C ASP A 9 -25.95 13.67 -10.27
N VAL A 10 -27.24 13.99 -10.44
CA VAL A 10 -28.00 14.99 -9.65
C VAL A 10 -28.40 14.53 -8.24
N ASP A 11 -28.61 13.23 -8.00
CA ASP A 11 -28.96 12.68 -6.67
C ASP A 11 -27.72 12.49 -5.77
N LEU A 12 -26.54 12.42 -6.40
CA LEU A 12 -25.27 12.33 -5.71
C LEU A 12 -24.87 13.67 -5.09
N HIS A 13 -25.16 14.80 -5.74
CA HIS A 13 -24.84 16.13 -5.20
C HIS A 13 -25.69 16.53 -3.97
N LEU A 14 -26.91 16.01 -3.84
CA LEU A 14 -27.84 16.33 -2.74
C LEU A 14 -27.63 15.49 -1.47
N ARG A 15 -26.91 14.36 -1.55
CA ARG A 15 -26.66 13.45 -0.41
C ARG A 15 -25.39 13.76 0.39
N TRP A 16 -24.51 14.59 -0.16
CA TRP A 16 -23.21 14.87 0.45
C TRP A 16 -23.31 16.13 1.31
N THR A 17 -23.28 15.91 2.62
CA THR A 17 -23.32 16.99 3.60
C THR A 17 -21.90 17.51 3.81
N SER A 18 -21.74 18.75 4.28
CA SER A 18 -20.44 19.30 4.74
C SER A 18 -19.64 18.36 5.64
N TRP A 19 -20.31 17.41 6.31
CA TRP A 19 -19.74 16.32 7.09
C TRP A 19 -18.81 15.39 6.32
N ASP A 20 -19.04 15.10 5.04
CA ASP A 20 -18.17 14.21 4.25
C ASP A 20 -16.82 14.87 3.94
N TYR A 21 -16.83 16.18 3.66
CA TYR A 21 -15.60 16.97 3.50
C TYR A 21 -14.83 17.09 4.82
N VAL A 22 -15.54 17.29 5.94
CA VAL A 22 -14.94 17.31 7.28
C VAL A 22 -14.33 15.95 7.62
N ALA A 23 -15.03 14.84 7.33
CA ALA A 23 -14.52 13.48 7.56
C ALA A 23 -13.26 13.21 6.73
N PHE A 24 -13.22 13.64 5.47
CA PHE A 24 -12.05 13.51 4.60
C PHE A 24 -10.85 14.33 5.12
N GLY A 25 -11.11 15.57 5.54
CA GLY A 25 -10.11 16.43 6.16
C GLY A 25 -9.58 15.88 7.48
N VAL A 26 -10.45 15.37 8.34
CA VAL A 26 -10.08 14.74 9.62
C VAL A 26 -9.32 13.45 9.40
N MET A 27 -9.69 12.61 8.42
CA MET A 27 -8.95 11.39 8.09
C MET A 27 -7.53 11.71 7.63
N LEU A 28 -7.36 12.72 6.76
CA LEU A 28 -6.05 13.20 6.33
C LEU A 28 -5.25 13.80 7.49
N ALA A 29 -5.89 14.58 8.36
CA ALA A 29 -5.26 15.18 9.52
C ALA A 29 -4.83 14.13 10.55
N CYS A 30 -5.67 13.15 10.88
CA CYS A 30 -5.33 12.04 11.76
C CYS A 30 -4.16 11.21 11.17
N SER A 31 -4.21 10.88 9.88
CA SER A 31 -3.12 10.12 9.23
C SER A 31 -1.81 10.90 9.21
N GLY A 32 -1.87 12.20 8.91
CA GLY A 32 -0.71 13.10 8.93
C GLY A 32 -0.15 13.31 10.34
N THR A 33 -1.01 13.51 11.33
CA THR A 33 -0.61 13.71 12.74
C THR A 33 0.01 12.45 13.33
N ILE A 34 -0.45 11.25 12.97
CA ILE A 34 0.21 9.98 13.36
C ILE A 34 1.62 9.89 12.75
N GLY A 35 1.78 10.25 11.47
CA GLY A 35 3.08 10.30 10.81
C GLY A 35 4.03 11.33 11.42
N VAL A 36 3.51 12.47 11.86
CA VAL A 36 4.27 13.54 12.56
C VAL A 36 4.57 13.15 14.01
N TYR A 37 3.62 12.55 14.72
CA TYR A 37 3.77 12.10 16.11
C TYR A 37 4.81 10.98 16.23
N CYS A 38 4.81 10.02 15.30
CA CYS A 38 5.89 9.02 15.19
C CYS A 38 7.25 9.64 14.83
N ALA A 39 7.28 10.81 14.20
CA ALA A 39 8.51 11.57 13.93
C ALA A 39 9.09 12.19 15.21
N PHE A 40 8.22 12.80 16.02
CA PHE A 40 8.63 13.52 17.24
C PHE A 40 8.86 12.58 18.44
N SER A 41 8.18 11.44 18.50
CA SER A 41 8.25 10.50 19.62
C SER A 41 9.28 9.36 19.41
N GLY A 42 9.90 9.28 18.23
CA GLY A 42 10.91 8.27 17.90
C GLY A 42 12.33 8.76 18.22
N GLY A 43 12.99 8.17 19.21
CA GLY A 43 14.41 8.43 19.50
C GLY A 43 15.34 8.04 18.35
N PRO A 44 16.59 8.58 18.33
CA PRO A 44 17.57 8.35 17.26
C PRO A 44 17.94 6.86 17.19
N GLN A 45 17.55 6.18 16.11
CA GLN A 45 18.02 4.82 15.79
C GLN A 45 18.99 4.92 14.61
N ASN A 46 20.25 5.14 14.98
CA ASN A 46 21.37 5.23 14.06
C ASN A 46 21.69 3.83 13.53
N THR A 47 21.06 3.42 12.43
CA THR A 47 21.63 2.60 11.33
C THR A 47 20.51 1.89 10.55
N ILE A 48 20.46 2.08 9.23
CA ILE A 48 19.53 1.40 8.29
C ILE A 48 19.57 -0.14 8.46
N ARG A 49 20.74 -0.69 8.78
CA ARG A 49 20.93 -2.12 9.10
C ARG A 49 20.22 -2.56 10.40
N GLN A 50 20.11 -1.70 11.41
CA GLN A 50 19.36 -1.98 12.65
C GLN A 50 17.85 -1.98 12.40
N LEU A 51 17.38 -1.18 11.45
CA LEU A 51 15.98 -1.20 11.00
C LEU A 51 15.67 -2.44 10.15
N LEU A 52 16.55 -2.77 9.19
CA LEU A 52 16.34 -3.86 8.25
C LEU A 52 16.55 -5.24 8.86
N ILE A 53 17.47 -5.38 9.82
CA ILE A 53 17.82 -6.68 10.43
C ILE A 53 17.19 -6.81 11.83
N GLY A 54 16.75 -5.71 12.44
CA GLY A 54 16.52 -5.68 13.89
C GLY A 54 17.84 -5.91 14.62
N SER A 55 17.99 -5.37 15.82
CA SER A 55 19.12 -5.72 16.68
C SER A 55 18.98 -7.16 17.20
N GLY A 56 18.99 -8.19 16.34
CA GLY A 56 18.97 -9.62 16.69
C GLY A 56 17.81 -10.14 17.55
N SER A 57 16.88 -9.28 17.96
CA SER A 57 15.87 -9.54 19.00
C SER A 57 14.64 -8.64 18.84
N LEU A 58 14.14 -8.47 17.62
CA LEU A 58 12.83 -7.82 17.44
C LEU A 58 11.73 -8.79 17.91
N PRO A 59 10.82 -8.35 18.80
CA PRO A 59 9.68 -9.17 19.17
C PRO A 59 8.85 -9.51 17.94
N VAL A 60 8.34 -10.75 17.89
CA VAL A 60 7.59 -11.28 16.73
C VAL A 60 6.34 -10.46 16.41
N LEU A 61 5.73 -9.84 17.42
CA LEU A 61 4.48 -9.07 17.29
C LEU A 61 4.64 -7.81 16.40
N PRO A 62 5.60 -6.89 16.65
CA PRO A 62 5.87 -5.76 15.74
C PRO A 62 6.28 -6.16 14.31
N VAL A 63 7.03 -7.25 14.17
CA VAL A 63 7.48 -7.70 12.84
C VAL A 63 6.30 -8.21 12.01
N SER A 64 5.47 -9.07 12.60
CA SER A 64 4.28 -9.59 11.92
C SER A 64 3.28 -8.48 11.61
N THR A 65 3.07 -7.52 12.51
CA THR A 65 2.14 -6.41 12.28
C THR A 65 2.62 -5.46 11.17
N SER A 66 3.92 -5.15 11.10
CA SER A 66 4.48 -4.36 9.98
C SER A 66 4.39 -5.10 8.65
N LEU A 67 4.60 -6.43 8.67
CA LEU A 67 4.46 -7.26 7.48
C LEU A 67 3.00 -7.25 6.99
N MET A 68 2.04 -7.45 7.90
CA MET A 68 0.61 -7.40 7.55
C MET A 68 0.19 -6.03 7.05
N ALA A 69 0.68 -4.95 7.67
CA ALA A 69 0.43 -3.59 7.22
C ALA A 69 0.93 -3.34 5.78
N SER A 70 1.99 -4.04 5.35
CA SER A 70 2.52 -3.93 3.99
C SER A 70 1.75 -4.75 2.97
N PHE A 71 1.12 -5.85 3.39
CA PHE A 71 0.31 -6.70 2.50
C PHE A 71 -1.11 -6.19 2.29
N ILE A 72 -1.67 -5.44 3.25
CA ILE A 72 -3.03 -4.92 3.15
C ILE A 72 -3.01 -3.64 2.31
N SER A 73 -3.46 -3.74 1.06
CA SER A 73 -3.64 -2.59 0.17
C SER A 73 -5.11 -2.33 -0.14
N ALA A 74 -5.49 -1.05 -0.22
CA ALA A 74 -6.85 -0.63 -0.58
C ALA A 74 -7.27 -1.12 -1.97
N ALA A 75 -6.35 -1.16 -2.93
CA ALA A 75 -6.63 -1.66 -4.27
C ALA A 75 -6.95 -3.17 -4.27
N TYR A 76 -6.39 -3.95 -3.34
CA TYR A 76 -6.71 -5.36 -3.19
C TYR A 76 -8.14 -5.56 -2.69
N ILE A 77 -8.59 -4.74 -1.73
CA ILE A 77 -9.96 -4.80 -1.21
C ILE A 77 -10.98 -4.41 -2.30
N LEU A 78 -10.71 -3.32 -3.02
CA LEU A 78 -11.56 -2.87 -4.13
C LEU A 78 -11.60 -3.91 -5.27
N GLY A 79 -10.45 -4.50 -5.59
CA GLY A 79 -10.32 -5.57 -6.58
C GLY A 79 -11.18 -6.77 -6.21
N ASN A 80 -11.00 -7.31 -5.01
CA ASN A 80 -11.76 -8.47 -4.52
C ASN A 80 -13.26 -8.19 -4.46
N ALA A 81 -13.68 -7.00 -4.00
CA ALA A 81 -15.09 -6.63 -3.98
C ALA A 81 -15.70 -6.60 -5.39
N SER A 82 -14.96 -6.08 -6.38
CA SER A 82 -15.40 -6.07 -7.77
C SER A 82 -15.50 -7.46 -8.39
N GLU A 83 -14.59 -8.36 -8.00
CA GLU A 83 -14.57 -9.74 -8.46
C GLU A 83 -15.73 -10.55 -7.87
N VAL A 84 -16.00 -10.41 -6.57
CA VAL A 84 -17.15 -11.02 -5.91
C VAL A 84 -18.47 -10.53 -6.51
N TYR A 85 -18.55 -9.24 -6.83
CA TYR A 85 -19.77 -8.66 -7.42
C TYR A 85 -20.07 -9.24 -8.81
N LYS A 86 -19.04 -9.54 -9.62
CA LYS A 86 -19.20 -10.03 -10.99
C LYS A 86 -19.25 -11.56 -11.10
N TYR A 87 -18.41 -12.25 -10.32
CA TYR A 87 -18.15 -13.69 -10.46
C TYR A 87 -18.58 -14.51 -9.23
N GLY A 88 -19.10 -13.88 -8.18
CA GLY A 88 -19.67 -14.56 -7.01
C GLY A 88 -18.61 -15.18 -6.09
N THR A 89 -18.86 -16.39 -5.60
CA THR A 89 -18.08 -17.05 -4.55
C THR A 89 -16.74 -17.65 -5.00
N MET A 90 -16.36 -17.51 -6.28
CA MET A 90 -15.14 -18.10 -6.83
C MET A 90 -13.84 -17.59 -6.15
N ILE A 91 -13.83 -16.36 -5.62
CA ILE A 91 -12.70 -15.78 -4.87
C ILE A 91 -12.30 -16.62 -3.63
N PHE A 92 -13.22 -17.45 -3.12
CA PHE A 92 -12.96 -18.30 -1.96
C PHE A 92 -11.83 -19.31 -2.24
N MET A 93 -11.70 -19.78 -3.48
CA MET A 93 -10.62 -20.69 -3.89
C MET A 93 -9.25 -20.02 -3.85
N THR A 94 -9.19 -18.73 -4.20
CA THR A 94 -7.98 -17.90 -4.06
C THR A 94 -7.61 -17.74 -2.58
N SER A 95 -8.59 -17.51 -1.71
CA SER A 95 -8.37 -17.39 -0.26
C SER A 95 -7.82 -18.68 0.36
N LEU A 96 -8.35 -19.83 -0.05
CA LEU A 96 -7.85 -21.14 0.38
C LEU A 96 -6.39 -21.38 -0.07
N SER A 97 -6.06 -20.96 -1.30
CA SER A 97 -4.70 -21.05 -1.84
C SER A 97 -3.71 -20.19 -1.03
N TYR A 98 -4.09 -18.97 -0.64
CA TYR A 98 -3.28 -18.12 0.23
C TYR A 98 -3.02 -18.77 1.60
N CYS A 99 -4.03 -19.40 2.21
CA CYS A 99 -3.87 -20.13 3.47
C CYS A 99 -2.85 -21.27 3.39
N ALA A 100 -2.76 -21.98 2.26
CA ALA A 100 -1.78 -23.05 2.06
C ALA A 100 -0.38 -22.53 1.69
N MET A 101 -0.31 -21.38 1.00
CA MET A 101 0.96 -20.78 0.57
C MET A 101 1.77 -20.23 1.76
N ILE A 102 1.12 -19.60 2.74
CA ILE A 102 1.78 -19.01 3.92
C ILE A 102 2.65 -20.02 4.71
N PRO A 103 2.14 -21.18 5.15
CA PRO A 103 2.95 -22.15 5.91
C PRO A 103 4.06 -22.75 5.04
N THR A 104 3.78 -22.99 3.75
CA THR A 104 4.80 -23.48 2.80
C THR A 104 5.93 -22.47 2.64
N ALA A 105 5.60 -21.18 2.51
CA ALA A 105 6.59 -20.10 2.42
C ALA A 105 7.45 -20.02 3.70
N MET A 106 6.81 -20.14 4.86
CA MET A 106 7.48 -20.12 6.16
C MET A 106 8.48 -21.27 6.33
N VAL A 107 8.13 -22.50 5.92
CA VAL A 107 9.00 -23.67 6.13
C VAL A 107 10.13 -23.74 5.10
N PHE A 108 9.85 -23.42 3.83
CA PHE A 108 10.83 -23.60 2.76
C PHE A 108 11.70 -22.37 2.50
N TYR A 109 11.11 -21.17 2.47
CA TYR A 109 11.83 -19.96 2.06
C TYR A 109 12.51 -19.27 3.24
N LEU A 110 11.84 -19.18 4.40
CA LEU A 110 12.38 -18.51 5.59
C LEU A 110 13.78 -19.03 6.03
N PRO A 111 14.05 -20.35 6.12
CA PRO A 111 15.37 -20.84 6.54
C PRO A 111 16.47 -20.55 5.50
N VAL A 112 16.12 -20.46 4.22
CA VAL A 112 17.09 -20.14 3.16
C VAL A 112 17.54 -18.68 3.28
N PHE A 113 16.59 -17.75 3.47
CA PHE A 113 16.93 -16.33 3.66
C PHE A 113 17.71 -16.09 4.96
N TYR A 114 17.36 -16.79 6.04
CA TYR A 114 18.06 -16.64 7.32
C TYR A 114 19.50 -17.16 7.28
N LYS A 115 19.75 -18.28 6.57
CA LYS A 115 21.11 -18.86 6.43
C LYS A 115 22.05 -18.04 5.55
N LEU A 116 21.53 -17.39 4.51
CA LEU A 116 22.36 -16.58 3.62
C LEU A 116 22.60 -15.15 4.15
N GLY A 117 21.91 -14.72 5.22
CA GLY A 117 22.11 -13.39 5.83
C GLY A 117 21.80 -12.21 4.90
N VAL A 118 20.97 -12.46 3.87
CA VAL A 118 20.68 -11.51 2.80
C VAL A 118 19.66 -10.48 3.27
N THR A 119 19.89 -9.20 2.97
CA THR A 119 19.00 -8.12 3.44
C THR A 119 17.85 -7.85 2.48
N THR A 120 17.98 -8.25 1.21
CA THR A 120 16.96 -8.01 0.19
C THR A 120 16.75 -9.24 -0.69
N ALA A 121 15.51 -9.48 -1.13
CA ALA A 121 15.19 -10.59 -2.04
C ALA A 121 15.94 -10.49 -3.38
N PHE A 122 16.21 -9.27 -3.86
CA PHE A 122 16.96 -9.03 -5.10
C PHE A 122 18.44 -9.40 -4.99
N GLU A 123 19.03 -9.27 -3.79
CA GLU A 123 20.40 -9.70 -3.51
C GLU A 123 20.51 -11.24 -3.51
N TYR A 124 19.45 -11.95 -3.08
CA TYR A 124 19.38 -13.41 -3.25
C TYR A 124 19.36 -13.82 -4.73
N LEU A 125 18.59 -13.11 -5.58
CA LEU A 125 18.60 -13.35 -7.02
C LEU A 125 19.97 -13.09 -7.65
N GLU A 126 20.70 -12.08 -7.17
CA GLU A 126 22.05 -11.78 -7.66
C GLU A 126 23.06 -12.88 -7.32
N LEU A 127 23.02 -13.42 -6.10
CA LEU A 127 23.92 -14.50 -5.68
C LEU A 127 23.69 -15.79 -6.47
N ARG A 128 22.45 -16.05 -6.91
CA ARG A 128 22.10 -17.27 -7.66
C ARG A 128 22.24 -17.14 -9.18
N PHE A 129 21.88 -15.99 -9.75
CA PHE A 129 21.76 -15.78 -11.20
C PHE A 129 22.60 -14.63 -11.76
N GLY A 130 23.38 -13.95 -10.92
CA GLY A 130 24.26 -12.85 -11.30
C GLY A 130 23.57 -11.49 -11.41
N ARG A 131 24.38 -10.46 -11.67
CA ARG A 131 23.99 -9.04 -11.65
C ARG A 131 22.97 -8.67 -12.73
N THR A 132 23.02 -9.30 -13.90
CA THR A 132 22.09 -9.05 -15.01
C THR A 132 20.64 -9.35 -14.61
N THR A 133 20.42 -10.49 -13.94
CA THR A 133 19.09 -10.92 -13.48
C THR A 133 18.53 -9.99 -12.42
N ARG A 134 19.39 -9.49 -11.51
CA ARG A 134 18.99 -8.48 -10.51
C ARG A 134 18.47 -7.22 -11.19
N VAL A 135 19.20 -6.67 -12.15
CA VAL A 135 18.80 -5.43 -12.83
C VAL A 135 17.49 -5.63 -13.59
N CYS A 136 17.34 -6.73 -14.33
CA CYS A 136 16.09 -7.06 -15.00
C CYS A 136 14.92 -7.19 -14.02
N ALA A 137 15.10 -7.89 -12.89
CA ALA A 137 14.06 -8.06 -11.89
C ALA A 137 13.64 -6.74 -11.24
N VAL A 138 14.60 -5.85 -10.94
CA VAL A 138 14.29 -4.52 -10.40
C VAL A 138 13.54 -3.67 -11.42
N ILE A 139 13.95 -3.68 -12.70
CA ILE A 139 13.26 -2.92 -13.75
C ILE A 139 11.82 -3.41 -13.91
N LEU A 140 11.60 -4.72 -14.01
CA LEU A 140 10.26 -5.30 -14.10
C LEU A 140 9.41 -4.95 -12.87
N TYR A 141 10.00 -5.01 -11.68
CA TYR A 141 9.34 -4.63 -10.45
C TYR A 141 8.93 -3.15 -10.42
N VAL A 142 9.82 -2.25 -10.87
CA VAL A 142 9.52 -0.81 -10.95
C VAL A 142 8.38 -0.55 -11.93
N ILE A 143 8.40 -1.17 -13.12
CA ILE A 143 7.33 -1.03 -14.11
C ILE A 143 6.00 -1.53 -13.55
N GLN A 144 5.99 -2.72 -12.94
CA GLN A 144 4.79 -3.27 -12.30
C GLN A 144 4.25 -2.33 -11.21
N MET A 145 5.13 -1.79 -10.37
CA MET A 145 4.74 -0.89 -9.29
C MET A 145 4.21 0.45 -9.82
N LEU A 146 4.77 0.99 -10.91
CA LEU A 146 4.27 2.21 -11.55
C LEU A 146 2.83 2.03 -12.06
N ILE A 147 2.55 0.92 -12.73
CA ILE A 147 1.19 0.60 -13.22
C ILE A 147 0.24 0.47 -12.03
N TYR A 148 0.65 -0.26 -10.99
CA TYR A 148 -0.14 -0.47 -9.79
C TYR A 148 -0.52 0.83 -9.07
N VAL A 149 0.45 1.71 -8.82
CA VAL A 149 0.23 2.99 -8.14
C VAL A 149 -0.65 3.92 -9.00
N SER A 150 -0.48 3.88 -10.33
CA SER A 150 -1.31 4.67 -11.25
C SER A 150 -2.80 4.31 -11.15
N ILE A 151 -3.12 3.01 -11.15
CA ILE A 151 -4.49 2.52 -11.00
C ILE A 151 -5.05 2.89 -9.62
N SER A 152 -4.25 2.70 -8.57
CA SER A 152 -4.66 3.03 -7.21
C SER A 152 -4.92 4.52 -7.00
N LEU A 153 -4.21 5.42 -7.69
CA LEU A 153 -4.43 6.86 -7.64
C LEU A 153 -5.64 7.30 -8.47
N TYR A 154 -5.96 6.57 -9.54
CA TYR A 154 -7.10 6.87 -10.40
C TYR A 154 -8.45 6.63 -9.70
N ALA A 155 -8.56 5.58 -8.89
CA ALA A 155 -9.79 5.24 -8.18
C ALA A 155 -10.37 6.40 -7.31
N PRO A 156 -9.59 7.05 -6.41
CA PRO A 156 -10.10 8.18 -5.64
C PRO A 156 -10.29 9.45 -6.50
N ALA A 157 -9.50 9.65 -7.56
CA ALA A 157 -9.67 10.79 -8.46
C ALA A 157 -10.98 10.69 -9.27
N LEU A 158 -11.34 9.48 -9.72
CA LEU A 158 -12.61 9.21 -10.39
C LEU A 158 -13.79 9.45 -9.44
N ALA A 159 -13.67 8.99 -8.19
CA ALA A 159 -14.66 9.27 -7.16
C ALA A 159 -14.81 10.79 -6.95
N MET A 160 -13.72 11.53 -6.71
CA MET A 160 -13.79 12.99 -6.52
C MET A 160 -14.36 13.75 -7.71
N SER A 161 -14.03 13.37 -8.95
CA SER A 161 -14.58 14.00 -10.15
C SER A 161 -16.10 13.81 -10.24
N LYS A 162 -16.60 12.63 -9.87
CA LYS A 162 -18.05 12.36 -9.78
C LYS A 162 -18.74 13.12 -8.66
N LEU A 163 -18.04 13.46 -7.59
CA LEU A 163 -18.59 14.16 -6.43
C LEU A 163 -18.64 15.68 -6.60
N THR A 164 -17.62 16.25 -7.22
CA THR A 164 -17.48 17.70 -7.37
C THR A 164 -17.99 18.20 -8.72
N GLY A 165 -18.26 17.32 -9.68
CA GLY A 165 -18.61 17.69 -11.06
C GLY A 165 -17.45 18.34 -11.83
N ILE A 166 -16.24 18.34 -11.27
CA ILE A 166 -15.04 18.93 -11.86
C ILE A 166 -14.48 17.98 -12.93
N ASN A 167 -13.87 18.55 -13.97
CA ASN A 167 -13.19 17.80 -15.02
C ASN A 167 -12.18 16.80 -14.42
N LEU A 168 -12.23 15.55 -14.90
CA LEU A 168 -11.41 14.44 -14.43
C LEU A 168 -9.91 14.77 -14.39
N TRP A 169 -9.40 15.51 -15.39
CA TRP A 169 -7.99 15.89 -15.46
C TRP A 169 -7.57 16.76 -14.27
N VAL A 170 -8.41 17.70 -13.85
CA VAL A 170 -8.14 18.58 -12.70
C VAL A 170 -8.19 17.79 -11.40
N ALA A 171 -9.13 16.86 -11.26
CA ALA A 171 -9.23 15.99 -10.08
C ALA A 171 -8.00 15.07 -9.95
N VAL A 172 -7.51 14.50 -11.04
CA VAL A 172 -6.30 13.67 -11.05
C VAL A 172 -5.06 14.48 -10.65
N SER A 173 -4.88 15.68 -11.22
CA SER A 173 -3.76 16.55 -10.86
C SER A 173 -3.79 16.96 -9.38
N ALA A 174 -4.94 17.35 -8.84
CA ALA A 174 -5.09 17.71 -7.44
C ALA A 174 -4.77 16.53 -6.50
N MET A 175 -5.29 15.32 -6.79
CA MET A 175 -5.00 14.12 -6.01
C MET A 175 -3.51 13.74 -6.05
N GLY A 176 -2.85 13.90 -7.21
CA GLY A 176 -1.42 13.69 -7.34
C GLY A 176 -0.59 14.64 -6.47
N ILE A 177 -0.95 15.92 -6.43
CA ILE A 177 -0.26 16.93 -5.60
C ILE A 177 -0.42 16.59 -4.12
N VAL A 178 -1.65 16.32 -3.66
CA VAL A 178 -1.92 15.96 -2.26
C VAL A 178 -1.17 14.69 -1.85
N CYS A 179 -1.18 13.66 -2.70
CA CYS A 179 -0.47 12.41 -2.45
C CYS A 179 1.05 12.61 -2.38
N THR A 180 1.61 13.47 -3.24
CA THR A 180 3.06 13.78 -3.26
C THR A 180 3.48 14.54 -2.01
N ILE A 181 2.70 15.54 -1.59
CA ILE A 181 2.95 16.30 -0.36
C ILE A 181 2.88 15.37 0.85
N TYR A 182 1.83 14.56 0.93
CA TYR A 182 1.65 13.58 2.01
C TYR A 182 2.82 12.59 2.10
N THR A 183 3.20 11.99 0.96
CA THR A 183 4.32 11.04 0.89
C THR A 183 5.65 11.70 1.26
N SER A 184 5.86 12.94 0.84
CA SER A 184 7.06 13.71 1.17
C SER A 184 7.16 13.95 2.68
N ILE A 185 6.06 14.36 3.33
CA ILE A 185 6.02 14.58 4.79
C ILE A 185 6.33 13.28 5.54
N VAL A 186 5.68 12.18 5.15
CA VAL A 186 5.91 10.86 5.76
C VAL A 186 7.36 10.41 5.56
N ARG A 187 7.91 10.55 4.35
CA ARG A 187 9.29 10.16 4.05
C ARG A 187 10.29 11.01 4.85
N ILE A 188 10.07 12.31 4.97
CA ILE A 188 10.93 13.21 5.74
C ILE A 188 10.86 12.90 7.23
N SER A 189 9.67 12.61 7.75
CA SER A 189 9.46 12.15 9.14
C SER A 189 10.28 10.89 9.43
N ILE A 190 10.22 9.92 8.52
CA ILE A 190 10.99 8.68 8.62
C ILE A 190 12.51 8.96 8.49
N ALA A 191 12.93 9.79 7.54
CA ALA A 191 14.34 10.13 7.32
C ALA A 191 15.00 10.84 8.51
N LYS A 192 14.27 11.73 9.20
CA LYS A 192 14.77 12.41 10.41
C LYS A 192 15.04 11.47 11.58
N ARG A 193 14.48 10.26 11.57
CA ARG A 193 14.76 9.24 12.58
C ARG A 193 16.07 8.47 12.31
N PHE A 194 16.65 8.61 11.11
CA PHE A 194 17.84 7.90 10.65
C PHE A 194 19.13 8.74 10.58
N ALA A 195 19.03 10.07 10.71
CA ALA A 195 20.16 11.01 10.73
C ALA A 195 20.39 11.51 12.17
#